data_AF-A0A3G8H6B8-F1
#
_entry.id   AF-A0A3G8H6B8-F1
#
_cell.length_a   1.000
_cell.length_b   1.000
_cell.length_c   1.000
_cell.angle_alpha   90.00
_cell.angle_beta   90.00
_cell.angle_gamma   90.00
#
_symmetry.space_group_name_H-M   'P 1'
#
loop_
_entity.id
_entity.type
_entity.pdbx_description
1 polymer ?
#
loop_
_entity_poly.entity_id
_entity_poly.type
_entity_poly.pdbx_seq_one_letter_code
_entity_poly.pdbx_strand_id
1 'polypeptide(L)'
;MTLTLPAALMRILEDRFGVTRLRPGQADVLRSVLDGRDTIAVMPTGSGKSLCFQLPALVSDGLTVVVSPLIALMQDQATKLGNLELAPAVLNSAVGDAALADLARRRERILLTTPEQLEDPEVVDTLRRNRVALFVVDEAHCISQWGHDFRPAYLGLRDAAKALSRPPLLALTATATDAVIQDIVQELGMRQPRIVRAPLYRPNLHYAVEHVSGDAGQLDAVRRLVGREAGQGGAGIVYTATVAMAEQLHGLLREAGVEAALYHGRRTAAQRRAAQDAFMTGQAAVMVATNAFGMGIDKPDVRFIVHAQSPGSLDAYYQESGRAGRDGAPARCTLVFDERDRRIHQFFLAGRYPAATDLHRMALAVQDAPLALPALATALPDIGVRRLQVGMRMLRDFGIVARDRAGRFALRDPAAAGVDVIAARYAARSREDHATLQAMLDYARSGGCRWATLLAYYSEAFAQARCGTCDSCRRMDELAQPAAAAPPAPEKRPASTPVTGPAFATGDAVRARRFGAGVVNAVSDEWVEVRFPDDSVRRFLPHFLRAVAAERRRAA
;
A
#
# COMPACT_ATOMS: atom_id res chain seq x y z
N MET A 1 -33.15 -9.04 3.48
CA MET A 1 -33.58 -9.96 2.40
C MET A 1 -32.39 -10.16 1.47
N THR A 2 -31.84 -11.37 1.41
CA THR A 2 -30.83 -11.74 0.41
C THR A 2 -31.52 -11.77 -0.95
N LEU A 3 -31.38 -10.69 -1.71
CA LEU A 3 -31.93 -10.61 -3.05
C LEU A 3 -31.18 -11.62 -3.92
N THR A 4 -31.88 -12.56 -4.56
CA THR A 4 -31.35 -13.58 -5.51
C THR A 4 -31.48 -13.13 -6.97
N LEU A 5 -30.49 -13.40 -7.82
CA LEU A 5 -30.61 -13.10 -9.26
C LEU A 5 -31.65 -14.04 -9.88
N PRO A 6 -32.29 -13.67 -11.01
CA PRO A 6 -33.12 -14.58 -11.79
C PRO A 6 -32.42 -15.93 -12.05
N ALA A 7 -33.16 -17.04 -11.94
CA ALA A 7 -32.60 -18.39 -12.07
C ALA A 7 -31.85 -18.62 -13.39
N ALA A 8 -32.33 -18.03 -14.48
CA ALA A 8 -31.67 -18.10 -15.79
C ALA A 8 -30.25 -17.50 -15.77
N LEU A 9 -30.03 -16.40 -15.05
CA LEU A 9 -28.70 -15.79 -14.92
C LEU A 9 -27.78 -16.60 -14.01
N MET A 10 -28.32 -17.21 -12.95
CA MET A 10 -27.56 -18.13 -12.10
C MET A 10 -27.07 -19.35 -12.86
N ARG A 11 -27.88 -19.89 -13.79
CA ARG A 11 -27.46 -21.00 -14.65
C ARG A 11 -26.31 -20.59 -15.58
N ILE A 12 -26.36 -19.41 -16.19
CA ILE A 12 -25.24 -18.88 -17.00
C ILE A 12 -23.97 -18.72 -16.17
N LEU A 13 -24.10 -18.23 -14.92
CA LEU A 13 -22.97 -18.09 -14.00
C LEU A 13 -22.30 -19.43 -13.68
N GLU A 14 -23.09 -20.47 -13.46
CA GLU A 14 -22.60 -21.83 -13.22
C GLU A 14 -21.96 -22.41 -14.49
N ASP A 15 -22.68 -22.42 -15.61
CA ASP A 15 -22.26 -23.04 -16.86
C ASP A 15 -21.00 -22.40 -17.47
N ARG A 16 -20.91 -21.07 -17.42
CA ARG A 16 -19.84 -20.31 -18.07
C ARG A 16 -18.70 -19.95 -17.13
N PHE A 17 -19.00 -19.58 -15.89
CA PHE A 17 -18.01 -19.04 -14.97
C PHE A 17 -17.68 -20.02 -13.82
N GLY A 18 -18.38 -21.16 -13.70
CA GLY A 18 -18.24 -22.07 -12.57
C GLY A 18 -18.68 -21.45 -11.24
N VAL A 19 -19.48 -20.38 -11.28
CA VAL A 19 -19.89 -19.62 -10.10
C VAL A 19 -21.24 -20.13 -9.61
N THR A 20 -21.21 -20.97 -8.58
CA THR A 20 -22.42 -21.50 -7.91
C THR A 20 -23.00 -20.54 -6.87
N ARG A 21 -22.18 -19.60 -6.35
CA ARG A 21 -22.60 -18.60 -5.38
C ARG A 21 -21.90 -17.26 -5.60
N LEU A 22 -22.70 -16.19 -5.58
CA LEU A 22 -22.20 -14.83 -5.64
C LEU A 22 -21.58 -14.40 -4.30
N ARG A 23 -20.46 -13.67 -4.41
CA ARG A 23 -19.80 -13.00 -3.29
C ARG A 23 -20.61 -11.75 -2.87
N PRO A 24 -20.44 -11.26 -1.63
CA PRO A 24 -21.11 -10.04 -1.16
C PRO A 24 -20.98 -8.88 -2.14
N GLY A 25 -22.09 -8.15 -2.36
CA GLY A 25 -22.15 -7.01 -3.29
C GLY A 25 -22.34 -7.37 -4.76
N GLN A 26 -21.87 -8.53 -5.25
CA GLN A 26 -21.94 -8.87 -6.68
C GLN A 26 -23.38 -8.88 -7.22
N ALA A 27 -24.33 -9.46 -6.47
CA ALA A 27 -25.73 -9.52 -6.89
C ALA A 27 -26.36 -8.12 -7.04
N ASP A 28 -26.01 -7.18 -6.16
CA ASP A 28 -26.56 -5.82 -6.18
C ASP A 28 -25.98 -5.00 -7.34
N VAL A 29 -24.68 -5.16 -7.61
CA VAL A 29 -24.03 -4.55 -8.79
C VAL A 29 -24.65 -5.10 -10.07
N LEU A 30 -24.73 -6.42 -10.20
CA LEU A 30 -25.26 -7.08 -11.39
C LEU A 30 -26.69 -6.64 -11.70
N ARG A 31 -27.59 -6.57 -10.70
CA ARG A 31 -28.94 -6.04 -10.92
C ARG A 31 -28.93 -4.60 -11.39
N SER A 32 -28.21 -3.73 -10.68
CA SER A 32 -28.17 -2.30 -11.00
C SER A 32 -27.71 -2.06 -12.44
N VAL A 33 -26.66 -2.79 -12.87
CA VAL A 33 -26.12 -2.70 -14.22
C VAL A 33 -27.09 -3.27 -15.26
N LEU A 34 -27.71 -4.43 -15.00
CA LEU A 34 -28.68 -5.04 -15.90
C LEU A 34 -29.98 -4.22 -16.01
N ASP A 35 -30.33 -3.46 -14.98
CA ASP A 35 -31.43 -2.47 -14.99
C ASP A 35 -31.06 -1.18 -15.74
N GLY A 36 -29.85 -1.09 -16.31
CA GLY A 36 -29.37 0.06 -17.08
C GLY A 36 -29.03 1.28 -16.22
N ARG A 37 -28.73 1.10 -14.93
CA ARG A 37 -28.39 2.20 -14.02
C ARG A 37 -26.88 2.41 -13.91
N ASP A 38 -26.48 3.68 -13.83
CA ASP A 38 -25.12 4.03 -13.43
C ASP A 38 -24.82 3.42 -12.05
N THR A 39 -23.66 2.80 -11.91
CA THR A 39 -23.31 2.02 -10.72
C THR A 39 -21.85 2.25 -10.34
N ILE A 40 -21.60 2.51 -9.06
CA ILE A 40 -20.26 2.52 -8.47
C ILE A 40 -20.17 1.30 -7.56
N ALA A 41 -19.23 0.39 -7.87
CA ALA A 41 -18.95 -0.77 -7.05
C ALA A 41 -17.59 -0.60 -6.35
N VAL A 42 -17.64 -0.39 -5.03
CA VAL A 42 -16.47 -0.40 -4.16
C VAL A 42 -16.39 -1.80 -3.56
N MET A 43 -15.49 -2.62 -4.10
CA MET A 43 -15.39 -4.03 -3.72
C MET A 43 -13.93 -4.45 -3.59
N PRO A 44 -13.49 -5.04 -2.46
CA PRO A 44 -12.07 -5.28 -2.17
C PRO A 44 -11.38 -6.18 -3.20
N THR A 45 -10.05 -6.24 -3.16
CA THR A 45 -9.30 -7.16 -4.02
C THR A 45 -9.74 -8.61 -3.77
N GLY A 46 -9.81 -9.40 -4.84
CA GLY A 46 -10.35 -10.76 -4.78
C GLY A 46 -11.88 -10.86 -4.66
N SER A 47 -12.65 -9.77 -4.59
CA SER A 47 -14.14 -9.84 -4.56
C SER A 47 -14.81 -10.29 -5.86
N GLY A 48 -14.05 -10.51 -6.93
CA GLY A 48 -14.59 -10.91 -8.24
C GLY A 48 -15.26 -9.77 -9.00
N LYS A 49 -14.70 -8.54 -8.94
CA LYS A 49 -15.20 -7.36 -9.64
C LYS A 49 -15.41 -7.55 -11.15
N SER A 50 -14.56 -8.34 -11.80
CA SER A 50 -14.67 -8.55 -13.25
C SER A 50 -16.00 -9.17 -13.65
N LEU A 51 -16.53 -10.08 -12.83
CA LEU A 51 -17.82 -10.72 -13.07
C LEU A 51 -18.96 -9.68 -13.24
N CYS A 52 -18.85 -8.54 -12.55
CA CYS A 52 -19.84 -7.47 -12.57
C CYS A 52 -19.99 -6.78 -13.93
N PHE A 53 -19.01 -6.90 -14.82
CA PHE A 53 -19.15 -6.46 -16.21
C PHE A 53 -19.17 -7.61 -17.22
N GLN A 54 -18.53 -8.74 -16.89
CA GLN A 54 -18.46 -9.89 -17.79
C GLN A 54 -19.83 -10.55 -18.00
N LEU A 55 -20.62 -10.71 -16.93
CA LEU A 55 -21.97 -11.26 -17.07
C LEU A 55 -22.88 -10.32 -17.88
N PRO A 56 -22.98 -9.01 -17.58
CA PRO A 56 -23.72 -8.08 -18.42
C PRO A 56 -23.27 -8.07 -19.87
N ALA A 57 -21.97 -8.10 -20.16
CA ALA A 57 -21.46 -8.16 -21.53
C ALA A 57 -21.96 -9.40 -22.29
N LEU A 58 -22.08 -10.54 -21.61
CA LEU A 58 -22.55 -11.80 -22.19
C LEU A 58 -24.07 -11.78 -22.47
N VAL A 59 -24.87 -11.18 -21.59
CA VAL A 59 -26.35 -11.26 -21.68
C VAL A 59 -27.00 -10.05 -22.34
N SER A 60 -26.33 -8.89 -22.36
CA SER A 60 -26.85 -7.66 -22.97
C SER A 60 -26.48 -7.57 -24.45
N ASP A 61 -27.41 -7.13 -25.29
CA ASP A 61 -27.14 -6.86 -26.70
C ASP A 61 -26.34 -5.55 -26.87
N GLY A 62 -25.18 -5.66 -27.51
CA GLY A 62 -24.25 -4.55 -27.74
C GLY A 62 -22.84 -4.77 -27.16
N LEU A 63 -21.98 -3.78 -27.39
CA LEU A 63 -20.58 -3.76 -26.98
C LEU A 63 -20.45 -3.26 -25.54
N THR A 64 -19.66 -3.96 -24.72
CA THR A 64 -19.19 -3.46 -23.42
C THR A 64 -17.79 -2.90 -23.58
N VAL A 65 -17.60 -1.61 -23.29
CA VAL A 65 -16.28 -0.96 -23.32
C VAL A 65 -15.72 -0.96 -21.91
N VAL A 66 -14.54 -1.53 -21.70
CA VAL A 66 -13.85 -1.59 -20.41
C VAL A 66 -12.57 -0.80 -20.49
N VAL A 67 -12.52 0.30 -19.74
CA VAL A 67 -11.36 1.17 -19.63
C VAL A 67 -10.54 0.75 -18.42
N SER A 68 -9.27 0.43 -18.62
CA SER A 68 -8.35 0.01 -17.56
C SER A 68 -7.02 0.77 -17.69
N PRO A 69 -6.33 1.12 -16.58
CA PRO A 69 -5.12 1.92 -16.65
C PRO A 69 -3.88 1.11 -17.05
N LEU A 70 -4.01 -0.22 -17.13
CA LEU A 70 -2.86 -1.13 -17.24
C LEU A 70 -3.01 -2.15 -18.34
N ILE A 71 -2.12 -2.05 -19.33
CA ILE A 71 -2.02 -2.98 -20.44
C ILE A 71 -1.78 -4.42 -19.96
N ALA A 72 -0.96 -4.62 -18.93
CA ALA A 72 -0.71 -5.95 -18.36
C ALA A 72 -1.99 -6.60 -17.80
N LEU A 73 -2.82 -5.82 -17.11
CA LEU A 73 -4.11 -6.29 -16.59
C LEU A 73 -5.07 -6.61 -17.74
N MET A 74 -5.08 -5.80 -18.80
CA MET A 74 -5.89 -6.05 -19.99
C MET A 74 -5.52 -7.36 -20.68
N GLN A 75 -4.23 -7.69 -20.78
CA GLN A 75 -3.76 -8.96 -21.37
C GLN A 75 -4.20 -10.18 -20.56
N ASP A 76 -4.08 -10.10 -19.23
CA ASP A 76 -4.54 -11.16 -18.33
C ASP A 76 -6.07 -11.33 -18.41
N GLN A 77 -6.82 -10.22 -18.44
CA GLN A 77 -8.27 -10.25 -18.63
C GLN A 77 -8.67 -10.82 -20.00
N ALA A 78 -7.96 -10.45 -21.07
CA ALA A 78 -8.20 -10.97 -22.42
C ALA A 78 -8.00 -12.49 -22.49
N THR A 79 -6.93 -12.99 -21.86
CA THR A 79 -6.66 -14.43 -21.79
C THR A 79 -7.77 -15.16 -21.04
N LYS A 80 -8.17 -14.64 -19.87
CA LYS A 80 -9.27 -15.21 -19.07
C LYS A 80 -10.60 -15.21 -19.82
N LEU A 81 -10.91 -14.12 -20.53
CA LEU A 81 -12.12 -13.99 -21.35
C LEU A 81 -12.09 -14.91 -22.58
N GLY A 82 -10.92 -15.11 -23.20
CA GLY A 82 -10.75 -16.07 -24.29
C GLY A 82 -11.06 -17.50 -23.88
N ASN A 83 -10.63 -17.92 -22.68
CA ASN A 83 -10.96 -19.23 -22.11
C ASN A 83 -12.47 -19.40 -21.83
N LEU A 84 -13.22 -18.30 -21.77
CA LEU A 84 -14.67 -18.30 -21.60
C LEU A 84 -15.41 -18.16 -22.94
N GLU A 85 -14.73 -18.30 -24.09
CA GLU A 85 -15.28 -18.06 -25.44
C GLU A 85 -15.87 -16.65 -25.62
N LEU A 86 -15.32 -15.67 -24.90
CA LEU A 86 -15.67 -14.25 -24.94
C LEU A 86 -14.45 -13.40 -25.29
N ALA A 87 -13.68 -13.83 -26.30
CA ALA A 87 -12.46 -13.15 -26.71
C ALA A 87 -12.71 -11.64 -26.97
N PRO A 88 -12.09 -10.73 -26.19
CA PRO A 88 -12.33 -9.31 -26.35
C PRO A 88 -11.44 -8.71 -27.44
N ALA A 89 -11.89 -7.62 -28.06
CA ALA A 89 -10.98 -6.71 -28.73
C ALA A 89 -10.08 -6.04 -27.69
N VAL A 90 -8.79 -5.89 -27.98
CA VAL A 90 -7.83 -5.21 -27.10
C VAL A 90 -7.21 -4.06 -27.85
N LEU A 91 -7.45 -2.83 -27.38
CA LEU A 91 -6.96 -1.61 -28.01
C LEU A 91 -6.05 -0.84 -27.04
N ASN A 92 -4.76 -0.73 -27.38
CA ASN A 92 -3.77 0.02 -26.62
C ASN A 92 -2.64 0.52 -27.54
N SER A 93 -1.67 1.26 -26.99
CA SER A 93 -0.56 1.84 -27.77
C SER A 93 0.32 0.82 -28.52
N ALA A 94 0.26 -0.46 -28.17
CA ALA A 94 1.01 -1.53 -28.83
C ALA A 94 0.17 -2.36 -29.83
N VAL A 95 -1.16 -2.33 -29.73
CA VAL A 95 -2.08 -3.15 -30.54
C VAL A 95 -3.32 -2.32 -30.88
N GLY A 96 -3.52 -2.02 -32.16
CA GLY A 96 -4.53 -1.06 -32.65
C GLY A 96 -5.34 -1.53 -33.85
N ASP A 97 -4.69 -1.65 -35.00
CA ASP A 97 -5.34 -1.75 -36.31
C ASP A 97 -6.26 -2.97 -36.45
N ALA A 98 -5.80 -4.14 -35.99
CA ALA A 98 -6.60 -5.36 -36.02
C ALA A 98 -7.85 -5.26 -35.13
N ALA A 99 -7.70 -4.70 -33.92
CA ALA A 99 -8.81 -4.53 -32.99
C ALA A 99 -9.86 -3.54 -33.54
N LEU A 100 -9.43 -2.46 -34.19
CA LEU A 100 -10.36 -1.51 -34.85
C LEU A 100 -11.09 -2.14 -36.03
N ALA A 101 -10.40 -2.92 -36.86
CA ALA A 101 -11.02 -3.62 -37.98
C ALA A 101 -12.07 -4.65 -37.51
N ASP A 102 -11.78 -5.35 -36.41
CA ASP A 102 -12.68 -6.30 -35.78
C ASP A 102 -13.92 -5.60 -35.19
N LEU A 103 -13.72 -4.52 -34.42
CA LEU A 103 -14.82 -3.68 -33.92
C LEU A 103 -15.68 -3.07 -35.03
N ALA A 104 -15.09 -2.74 -36.19
CA ALA A 104 -15.83 -2.25 -37.35
C ALA A 104 -16.76 -3.33 -37.95
N ARG A 105 -16.40 -4.61 -37.81
CA ARG A 105 -17.23 -5.76 -38.20
C ARG A 105 -18.29 -6.12 -37.16
N ARG A 106 -18.26 -5.50 -35.98
CA ARG A 106 -19.26 -5.64 -34.88
C ARG A 106 -19.38 -7.08 -34.36
N ARG A 107 -18.27 -7.81 -34.28
CA ARG A 107 -18.30 -9.23 -33.86
C ARG A 107 -18.05 -9.41 -32.36
N GLU A 108 -17.47 -8.42 -31.72
CA GLU A 108 -17.00 -8.49 -30.34
C GLU A 108 -18.04 -7.96 -29.36
N ARG A 109 -18.13 -8.63 -28.21
CA ARG A 109 -19.02 -8.22 -27.11
C ARG A 109 -18.30 -7.36 -26.07
N ILE A 110 -16.97 -7.42 -26.05
CA ILE A 110 -16.12 -6.70 -25.09
C ILE A 110 -14.97 -6.03 -25.83
N LEU A 111 -14.73 -4.76 -25.50
CA LEU A 111 -13.50 -4.05 -25.79
C LEU A 111 -12.76 -3.77 -24.48
N LEU A 112 -11.50 -4.19 -24.39
CA LEU A 112 -10.57 -3.71 -23.36
C LEU A 112 -9.73 -2.58 -23.95
N THR A 113 -9.72 -1.42 -23.32
CA THR A 113 -8.95 -0.27 -23.79
C THR A 113 -8.34 0.58 -22.67
N THR A 114 -7.47 1.51 -23.02
CA THR A 114 -6.86 2.49 -22.10
C THR A 114 -7.57 3.84 -22.22
N PRO A 115 -7.54 4.70 -21.20
CA PRO A 115 -8.18 6.02 -21.29
C PRO A 115 -7.60 6.88 -22.42
N GLU A 116 -6.29 6.79 -22.68
CA GLU A 116 -5.61 7.55 -23.74
C GLU A 116 -6.11 7.20 -25.15
N GLN A 117 -6.53 5.94 -25.38
CA GLN A 117 -7.08 5.54 -26.68
C GLN A 117 -8.42 6.18 -26.97
N LEU A 118 -9.18 6.55 -25.94
CA LEU A 118 -10.48 7.22 -26.09
C LEU A 118 -10.36 8.73 -26.36
N GLU A 119 -9.14 9.28 -26.38
CA GLU A 119 -8.85 10.63 -26.86
C GLU A 119 -8.76 10.69 -28.39
N ASP A 120 -8.60 9.55 -29.06
CA ASP A 120 -8.48 9.44 -30.51
C ASP A 120 -9.87 9.53 -31.20
N PRO A 121 -10.11 10.53 -32.07
CA PRO A 121 -11.37 10.67 -32.79
C PRO A 121 -11.76 9.46 -33.65
N GLU A 122 -10.80 8.74 -34.24
CA GLU A 122 -11.06 7.57 -35.08
C GLU A 122 -11.60 6.39 -34.26
N VAL A 123 -11.00 6.17 -33.09
CA VAL A 123 -11.47 5.18 -32.12
C VAL A 123 -12.89 5.51 -31.68
N VAL A 124 -13.13 6.76 -31.27
CA VAL A 124 -14.45 7.20 -30.81
C VAL A 124 -15.50 7.08 -31.91
N ASP A 125 -15.18 7.39 -33.16
CA ASP A 125 -16.12 7.24 -34.28
C ASP A 125 -16.45 5.76 -34.57
N THR A 126 -15.44 4.88 -34.51
CA THR A 126 -15.63 3.43 -34.65
C THR A 126 -16.55 2.89 -33.54
N LEU A 127 -16.35 3.33 -32.30
CA LEU A 127 -17.20 2.95 -31.17
C LEU A 127 -18.61 3.53 -31.27
N ARG A 128 -18.78 4.76 -31.76
CA ARG A 128 -20.10 5.37 -31.98
C ARG A 128 -20.94 4.59 -32.99
N ARG A 129 -20.30 3.99 -33.99
CA ARG A 129 -20.99 3.12 -34.95
C ARG A 129 -21.46 1.82 -34.29
N ASN A 130 -20.82 1.37 -33.22
CA ASN A 130 -21.25 0.23 -32.41
C ASN A 130 -22.35 0.63 -31.42
N ARG A 131 -23.26 -0.31 -31.09
CA ARG A 131 -24.22 -0.12 -29.99
C ARG A 131 -23.50 -0.39 -28.68
N VAL A 132 -23.01 0.64 -27.99
CA VAL A 132 -22.38 0.48 -26.67
C VAL A 132 -23.48 0.27 -25.61
N ALA A 133 -23.49 -0.89 -24.98
CA ALA A 133 -24.49 -1.28 -23.99
C ALA A 133 -24.05 -0.99 -22.54
N LEU A 134 -22.75 -0.93 -22.30
CA LEU A 134 -22.16 -0.68 -20.98
C LEU A 134 -20.78 -0.04 -21.15
N PHE A 135 -20.49 0.97 -20.35
CA PHE A 135 -19.19 1.62 -20.29
C PHE A 135 -18.61 1.46 -18.89
N VAL A 136 -17.53 0.68 -18.79
CA VAL A 136 -16.90 0.27 -17.53
C VAL A 136 -15.61 1.05 -17.34
N VAL A 137 -15.44 1.62 -16.15
CA VAL A 137 -14.21 2.27 -15.72
C VAL A 137 -13.62 1.44 -14.59
N ASP A 138 -12.61 0.64 -14.91
CA ASP A 138 -11.86 -0.14 -13.93
C ASP A 138 -10.79 0.72 -13.25
N GLU A 139 -10.48 0.38 -12.00
CA GLU A 139 -9.68 1.21 -11.08
C GLU A 139 -10.14 2.68 -11.08
N ALA A 140 -11.46 2.88 -10.95
CA ALA A 140 -12.09 4.19 -11.06
C ALA A 140 -11.53 5.24 -10.08
N HIS A 141 -10.86 4.84 -9.00
CA HIS A 141 -10.15 5.78 -8.11
C HIS A 141 -9.10 6.61 -8.87
N CYS A 142 -8.58 6.14 -10.02
CA CYS A 142 -7.63 6.89 -10.84
C CYS A 142 -8.20 8.19 -11.42
N ILE A 143 -9.53 8.33 -11.52
CA ILE A 143 -10.16 9.60 -11.93
C ILE A 143 -10.11 10.65 -10.83
N SER A 144 -10.20 10.19 -9.58
CA SER A 144 -10.31 11.06 -8.43
C SER A 144 -8.94 11.63 -8.11
N GLN A 145 -8.92 12.93 -7.85
CA GLN A 145 -7.68 13.60 -7.49
C GLN A 145 -7.25 13.27 -6.06
N TRP A 146 -8.21 12.85 -5.23
CA TRP A 146 -8.05 12.26 -3.90
C TRP A 146 -7.68 10.75 -3.98
N GLY A 147 -7.62 10.18 -5.19
CA GLY A 147 -7.19 8.81 -5.43
C GLY A 147 -5.68 8.65 -5.28
N HIS A 148 -5.25 7.52 -4.72
CA HIS A 148 -3.84 7.21 -4.51
C HIS A 148 -3.02 7.06 -5.82
N ASP A 149 -3.67 6.84 -6.97
CA ASP A 149 -3.06 6.73 -8.30
C ASP A 149 -3.79 7.57 -9.37
N PHE A 150 -3.95 8.88 -9.14
CA PHE A 150 -4.59 9.78 -10.11
C PHE A 150 -3.91 9.78 -11.50
N ARG A 151 -4.72 9.65 -12.56
CA ARG A 151 -4.29 9.65 -13.97
C ARG A 151 -5.07 10.69 -14.77
N PRO A 152 -4.40 11.74 -15.31
CA PRO A 152 -5.07 12.81 -16.06
C PRO A 152 -5.96 12.34 -17.22
N ALA A 153 -5.57 11.28 -17.94
CA ALA A 153 -6.33 10.73 -19.05
C ALA A 153 -7.76 10.26 -18.65
N TYR A 154 -7.99 9.92 -17.37
CA TYR A 154 -9.32 9.53 -16.89
C TYR A 154 -10.33 10.69 -16.94
N LEU A 155 -9.88 11.95 -16.92
CA LEU A 155 -10.77 13.11 -16.98
C LEU A 155 -11.51 13.20 -18.33
N GLY A 156 -10.92 12.68 -19.42
CA GLY A 156 -11.55 12.63 -20.74
C GLY A 156 -12.70 11.63 -20.86
N LEU A 157 -12.84 10.69 -19.92
CA LEU A 157 -13.81 9.60 -20.01
C LEU A 157 -15.26 10.07 -20.02
N ARG A 158 -15.55 11.22 -19.40
CA ARG A 158 -16.88 11.84 -19.44
C ARG A 158 -17.30 12.18 -20.87
N ASP A 159 -16.40 12.79 -21.61
CA ASP A 159 -16.69 13.26 -22.96
C ASP A 159 -16.70 12.08 -23.95
N ALA A 160 -15.83 11.08 -23.73
CA ALA A 160 -15.93 9.80 -24.43
C ALA A 160 -17.30 9.14 -24.20
N ALA A 161 -17.75 9.00 -22.94
CA ALA A 161 -19.06 8.41 -22.63
C ALA A 161 -20.22 9.22 -23.25
N LYS A 162 -20.16 10.55 -23.26
CA LYS A 162 -21.14 11.40 -23.97
C LYS A 162 -21.15 11.14 -25.47
N ALA A 163 -19.98 11.05 -26.10
CA ALA A 163 -19.85 10.81 -27.54
C ALA A 163 -20.41 9.44 -27.97
N LEU A 164 -20.49 8.48 -27.04
CA LEU A 164 -21.08 7.15 -27.21
C LEU A 164 -22.57 7.09 -26.85
N SER A 165 -23.27 8.22 -26.85
CA SER A 165 -24.70 8.34 -26.49
C SER A 165 -25.03 8.01 -25.03
N ARG A 166 -24.05 8.16 -24.12
CA ARG A 166 -24.21 7.97 -22.66
C ARG A 166 -24.80 6.60 -22.27
N PRO A 167 -24.10 5.49 -22.58
CA PRO A 167 -24.47 4.18 -22.04
C PRO A 167 -24.42 4.19 -20.50
N PRO A 168 -25.07 3.22 -19.84
CA PRO A 168 -24.90 3.01 -18.40
C PRO A 168 -23.41 2.92 -18.03
N LEU A 169 -23.03 3.63 -16.96
CA LEU A 169 -21.66 3.67 -16.46
C LEU A 169 -21.47 2.72 -15.27
N LEU A 170 -20.44 1.87 -15.34
CA LEU A 170 -20.02 1.04 -14.22
C LEU A 170 -18.60 1.43 -13.79
N ALA A 171 -18.47 2.09 -12.65
CA ALA A 171 -17.18 2.39 -12.05
C ALA A 171 -16.82 1.31 -11.02
N LEU A 172 -15.66 0.68 -11.18
CA LEU A 172 -15.18 -0.40 -10.33
C LEU A 172 -13.92 0.04 -9.60
N THR A 173 -13.86 -0.21 -8.30
CA THR A 173 -12.63 0.04 -7.54
C THR A 173 -12.50 -0.84 -6.31
N ALA A 174 -11.27 -1.08 -5.86
CA ALA A 174 -10.99 -1.87 -4.66
C ALA A 174 -11.36 -1.14 -3.37
N THR A 175 -11.01 0.14 -3.31
CA THR A 175 -11.18 1.00 -2.15
C THR A 175 -11.56 2.39 -2.64
N ALA A 176 -12.43 3.06 -1.89
CA ALA A 176 -12.75 4.45 -2.12
C ALA A 176 -13.34 5.06 -0.85
N THR A 177 -12.84 6.24 -0.48
CA THR A 177 -13.47 7.10 0.53
C THR A 177 -14.70 7.80 -0.06
N ASP A 178 -15.51 8.44 0.78
CA ASP A 178 -16.68 9.20 0.32
C ASP A 178 -16.30 10.34 -0.64
N ALA A 179 -15.17 11.01 -0.38
CA ALA A 179 -14.63 12.04 -1.27
C ALA A 179 -14.25 11.47 -2.64
N VAL A 180 -13.58 10.30 -2.68
CA VAL A 180 -13.23 9.63 -3.95
C VAL A 180 -14.48 9.23 -4.73
N ILE A 181 -15.52 8.74 -4.06
CA ILE A 181 -16.79 8.39 -4.70
C ILE A 181 -17.45 9.62 -5.31
N GLN A 182 -17.51 10.74 -4.56
CA GLN A 182 -18.08 11.99 -5.06
C GLN A 182 -17.35 12.50 -6.30
N ASP A 183 -16.02 12.46 -6.29
CA ASP A 183 -15.20 12.78 -7.46
C ASP A 183 -15.52 11.89 -8.65
N ILE A 184 -15.61 10.56 -8.46
CA ILE A 184 -15.98 9.63 -9.54
C ILE A 184 -17.34 10.01 -10.15
N VAL A 185 -18.34 10.32 -9.31
CA VAL A 185 -19.67 10.74 -9.78
C VAL A 185 -19.59 12.01 -10.62
N GLN A 186 -18.88 13.03 -10.13
CA GLN A 186 -18.76 14.32 -10.79
C GLN A 186 -17.98 14.24 -12.10
N GLU A 187 -16.79 13.63 -12.04
CA GLU A 187 -15.86 13.57 -13.17
C GLU A 187 -16.38 12.66 -14.27
N LEU A 188 -17.01 11.51 -13.97
CA LEU A 188 -17.68 10.69 -15.01
C LEU A 188 -19.05 11.26 -15.43
N GLY A 189 -19.60 12.21 -14.67
CA GLY A 189 -20.93 12.78 -14.91
C GLY A 189 -22.06 11.77 -14.74
N MET A 190 -21.95 10.88 -13.76
CA MET A 190 -22.92 9.81 -13.47
C MET A 190 -24.25 10.38 -12.96
N ARG A 191 -25.37 9.74 -13.33
CA ARG A 191 -26.73 10.18 -12.99
C ARG A 191 -27.29 9.32 -11.87
N GLN A 192 -27.39 9.90 -10.66
CA GLN A 192 -27.94 9.23 -9.47
C GLN A 192 -27.46 7.77 -9.33
N PRO A 193 -26.13 7.53 -9.34
CA PRO A 193 -25.63 6.18 -9.45
C PRO A 193 -25.96 5.35 -8.21
N ARG A 194 -26.22 4.07 -8.42
CA ARG A 194 -26.28 3.11 -7.32
C ARG A 194 -24.88 2.88 -6.78
N ILE A 195 -24.66 3.23 -5.51
CA ILE A 195 -23.40 2.95 -4.82
C ILE A 195 -23.54 1.60 -4.10
N VAL A 196 -22.69 0.64 -4.45
CA VAL A 196 -22.60 -0.67 -3.79
C VAL A 196 -21.24 -0.78 -3.11
N ARG A 197 -21.24 -1.00 -1.80
CA ARG A 197 -20.03 -1.25 -1.00
C ARG A 197 -20.06 -2.69 -0.50
N ALA A 198 -19.10 -3.49 -0.92
CA ALA A 198 -18.88 -4.81 -0.32
C ALA A 198 -18.00 -4.63 0.94
N PRO A 199 -18.19 -5.47 1.99
CA PRO A 199 -17.42 -5.35 3.22
C PRO A 199 -15.92 -5.45 2.97
N LEU A 200 -15.14 -4.53 3.54
CA LEU A 200 -13.67 -4.57 3.45
C LEU A 200 -13.06 -5.57 4.44
N TYR A 201 -13.78 -5.89 5.51
CA TYR A 201 -13.29 -6.82 6.53
C TYR A 201 -13.08 -8.23 5.97
N ARG A 202 -11.86 -8.75 6.12
CA ARG A 202 -11.48 -10.11 5.71
C ARG A 202 -10.95 -10.88 6.93
N PRO A 203 -11.77 -11.73 7.57
CA PRO A 203 -11.39 -12.38 8.83
C PRO A 203 -10.17 -13.29 8.70
N ASN A 204 -9.87 -13.77 7.50
CA ASN A 204 -8.73 -14.63 7.22
C ASN A 204 -7.39 -13.87 7.12
N LEU A 205 -7.39 -12.53 7.06
CA LEU A 205 -6.16 -11.74 7.04
C LEU A 205 -5.77 -11.31 8.45
N HIS A 206 -4.59 -11.74 8.89
CA HIS A 206 -4.03 -11.42 10.18
C HIS A 206 -2.95 -10.35 10.03
N TYR A 207 -3.29 -9.13 10.44
CA TYR A 207 -2.39 -7.98 10.39
C TYR A 207 -1.43 -7.93 11.58
N ALA A 208 -0.19 -7.54 11.32
CA ALA A 208 0.83 -7.27 12.33
C ALA A 208 1.72 -6.09 11.92
N VAL A 209 2.26 -5.37 12.91
CA VAL A 209 3.33 -4.41 12.70
C VAL A 209 4.50 -4.78 13.60
N GLU A 210 5.68 -4.93 13.02
CA GLU A 210 6.93 -5.19 13.72
C GLU A 210 7.82 -3.95 13.63
N HIS A 211 8.05 -3.30 14.77
CA HIS A 211 8.90 -2.12 14.85
C HIS A 211 10.37 -2.55 14.89
N VAL A 212 11.17 -2.01 13.99
CA VAL A 212 12.61 -2.25 13.89
C VAL A 212 13.37 -0.93 13.89
N SER A 213 14.70 -1.02 13.97
CA SER A 213 15.57 0.15 13.87
C SER A 213 16.83 -0.21 13.10
N GLY A 214 17.17 0.62 12.12
CA GLY A 214 18.35 0.39 11.30
C GLY A 214 18.12 -0.64 10.19
N ASP A 215 18.93 -0.55 9.14
CA ASP A 215 18.77 -1.40 7.96
C ASP A 215 19.03 -2.86 8.31
N ALA A 216 20.00 -3.13 9.19
CA ALA A 216 20.29 -4.48 9.68
C ALA A 216 19.07 -5.11 10.40
N GLY A 217 18.37 -4.34 11.24
CA GLY A 217 17.17 -4.82 11.93
C GLY A 217 16.01 -5.11 10.96
N GLN A 218 15.83 -4.25 9.96
CA GLN A 218 14.82 -4.44 8.91
C GLN A 218 15.10 -5.69 8.07
N LEU A 219 16.34 -5.88 7.61
CA LEU A 219 16.74 -7.04 6.83
C LEU A 219 16.59 -8.34 7.63
N ASP A 220 17.02 -8.36 8.89
CA ASP A 220 16.87 -9.54 9.75
C ASP A 220 15.41 -9.89 10.01
N ALA A 221 14.57 -8.88 10.30
CA ALA A 221 13.13 -9.08 10.46
C ALA A 221 12.50 -9.69 9.21
N VAL A 222 12.78 -9.14 8.02
CA VAL A 222 12.26 -9.69 6.76
C VAL A 222 12.76 -11.12 6.55
N ARG A 223 14.06 -11.39 6.71
CA ARG A 223 14.64 -12.73 6.57
C ARG A 223 13.97 -13.73 7.51
N ARG A 224 13.78 -13.38 8.78
CA ARG A 224 13.14 -14.23 9.78
C ARG A 224 11.66 -14.49 9.48
N LEU A 225 10.93 -13.45 9.10
CA LEU A 225 9.50 -13.55 8.73
C LEU A 225 9.32 -14.42 7.49
N VAL A 226 10.07 -14.14 6.42
CA VAL A 226 9.99 -14.89 5.16
C VAL A 226 10.45 -16.34 5.37
N GLY A 227 11.57 -16.57 6.05
CA GLY A 227 12.09 -17.92 6.29
C GLY A 227 11.10 -18.79 7.08
N ARG A 228 10.43 -18.21 8.08
CA ARG A 228 9.38 -18.91 8.84
C ARG A 228 8.20 -19.33 7.96
N GLU A 229 7.67 -18.39 7.17
CA GLU A 229 6.42 -18.63 6.42
C GLU A 229 6.67 -19.44 5.13
N ALA A 230 7.77 -19.18 4.42
CA ALA A 230 8.17 -19.95 3.24
C ALA A 230 8.58 -21.39 3.61
N GLY A 231 9.22 -21.59 4.77
CA GLY A 231 9.55 -22.93 5.30
C GLY A 231 8.31 -23.79 5.61
N GLN A 232 7.12 -23.20 5.70
CA GLN A 232 5.85 -23.90 5.85
C GLN A 232 5.16 -24.19 4.51
N GLY A 233 5.85 -23.96 3.38
CA GLY A 233 5.32 -24.16 2.03
C GLY A 233 4.37 -23.05 1.56
N GLY A 234 4.32 -21.91 2.27
CA GLY A 234 3.48 -20.78 1.86
C GLY A 234 4.13 -19.93 0.78
N ALA A 235 3.38 -19.59 -0.28
CA ALA A 235 3.80 -18.56 -1.22
C ALA A 235 3.65 -17.16 -0.58
N GLY A 236 4.56 -16.23 -0.87
CA GLY A 236 4.51 -14.89 -0.28
C GLY A 236 5.05 -13.77 -1.15
N ILE A 237 4.68 -12.54 -0.80
CA ILE A 237 5.17 -11.32 -1.47
C ILE A 237 5.85 -10.42 -0.45
N VAL A 238 7.04 -9.94 -0.78
CA VAL A 238 7.79 -8.95 -0.01
C VAL A 238 7.76 -7.63 -0.75
N TYR A 239 7.04 -6.65 -0.21
CA TYR A 239 6.93 -5.31 -0.76
C TYR A 239 7.96 -4.35 -0.18
N THR A 240 8.50 -3.48 -1.01
CA THR A 240 9.43 -2.43 -0.60
C THR A 240 9.30 -1.17 -1.45
N ALA A 241 9.67 -0.01 -0.90
CA ALA A 241 9.46 1.27 -1.56
C ALA A 241 10.51 1.56 -2.64
N THR A 242 11.70 0.95 -2.55
CA THR A 242 12.83 1.28 -3.43
C THR A 242 13.38 0.06 -4.18
N VAL A 243 13.89 0.30 -5.40
CA VAL A 243 14.54 -0.74 -6.20
C VAL A 243 15.79 -1.28 -5.51
N ALA A 244 16.58 -0.41 -4.87
CA ALA A 244 17.79 -0.79 -4.17
C ALA A 244 17.48 -1.80 -3.04
N MET A 245 16.45 -1.51 -2.22
CA MET A 245 16.02 -2.44 -1.18
C MET A 245 15.43 -3.73 -1.77
N ALA A 246 14.74 -3.67 -2.92
CA ALA A 246 14.22 -4.88 -3.58
C ALA A 246 15.35 -5.81 -4.04
N GLU A 247 16.40 -5.27 -4.64
CA GLU A 247 17.59 -6.03 -5.05
C GLU A 247 18.34 -6.59 -3.84
N GLN A 248 18.50 -5.80 -2.77
CA GLN A 248 19.15 -6.24 -1.54
C GLN A 248 18.39 -7.37 -0.83
N LEU A 249 17.06 -7.24 -0.68
CA LEU A 249 16.22 -8.28 -0.10
C LEU A 249 16.21 -9.55 -0.95
N HIS A 250 16.19 -9.41 -2.27
CA HIS A 250 16.28 -10.55 -3.18
C HIS A 250 17.57 -11.34 -2.96
N GLY A 251 18.73 -10.65 -2.94
CA GLY A 251 20.02 -11.28 -2.64
C GLY A 251 20.03 -11.98 -1.28
N LEU A 252 19.62 -11.27 -0.22
CA LEU A 252 19.56 -11.81 1.14
C LEU A 252 18.71 -13.08 1.25
N LEU A 253 17.55 -13.10 0.61
CA LEU A 253 16.65 -14.26 0.65
C LEU A 253 17.21 -15.43 -0.16
N ARG A 254 17.85 -15.17 -1.31
CA ARG A 254 18.54 -16.21 -2.10
C ARG A 254 19.70 -16.84 -1.33
N GLU A 255 20.50 -16.03 -0.65
CA GLU A 255 21.59 -16.50 0.22
C GLU A 255 21.09 -17.35 1.39
N ALA A 256 19.90 -17.02 1.90
CA ALA A 256 19.22 -17.81 2.92
C ALA A 256 18.52 -19.08 2.37
N GLY A 257 18.67 -19.41 1.09
CA GLY A 257 18.11 -20.60 0.46
C GLY A 257 16.63 -20.50 0.08
N VAL A 258 16.06 -19.29 0.06
CA VAL A 258 14.67 -19.08 -0.37
C VAL A 258 14.63 -18.91 -1.88
N GLU A 259 13.77 -19.68 -2.55
CA GLU A 259 13.47 -19.50 -3.98
C GLU A 259 12.65 -18.21 -4.19
N ALA A 260 13.36 -17.11 -4.41
CA ALA A 260 12.81 -15.77 -4.53
C ALA A 260 12.95 -15.22 -5.97
N ALA A 261 11.84 -14.73 -6.53
CA ALA A 261 11.80 -13.93 -7.75
C ALA A 261 11.88 -12.43 -7.43
N LEU A 262 12.23 -11.60 -8.41
CA LEU A 262 12.40 -10.16 -8.26
C LEU A 262 11.64 -9.38 -9.34
N TYR A 263 10.82 -8.42 -8.92
CA TYR A 263 9.99 -7.62 -9.81
C TYR A 263 10.02 -6.12 -9.48
N HIS A 264 10.51 -5.30 -10.41
CA HIS A 264 10.48 -3.84 -10.31
C HIS A 264 10.56 -3.18 -11.68
N GLY A 265 10.26 -1.87 -11.73
CA GLY A 265 10.17 -1.11 -12.99
C GLY A 265 11.46 -0.97 -13.80
N ARG A 266 12.64 -1.27 -13.22
CA ARG A 266 13.92 -1.25 -13.95
C ARG A 266 14.25 -2.57 -14.66
N ARG A 267 13.50 -3.65 -14.40
CA ARG A 267 13.63 -4.93 -15.12
C ARG A 267 13.01 -4.81 -16.51
N THR A 268 13.53 -5.54 -17.49
CA THR A 268 12.93 -5.60 -18.83
C THR A 268 11.56 -6.29 -18.79
N ALA A 269 10.72 -6.08 -19.81
CA ALA A 269 9.40 -6.73 -19.88
C ALA A 269 9.51 -8.27 -19.83
N ALA A 270 10.50 -8.84 -20.54
CA ALA A 270 10.77 -10.27 -20.53
C ALA A 270 11.19 -10.78 -19.13
N GLN A 271 12.06 -10.06 -18.42
CA GLN A 271 12.45 -10.42 -17.06
C GLN A 271 11.28 -10.37 -16.07
N ARG A 272 10.44 -9.32 -16.16
CA ARG A 272 9.23 -9.20 -15.34
C ARG A 272 8.25 -10.34 -15.60
N ARG A 273 8.06 -10.71 -16.87
CA ARG A 273 7.22 -11.84 -17.27
C ARG A 273 7.75 -13.16 -16.70
N ALA A 274 9.03 -13.45 -16.87
CA ALA A 274 9.65 -14.66 -16.35
C ALA A 274 9.56 -14.75 -14.81
N ALA A 275 9.79 -13.64 -14.10
CA ALA A 275 9.65 -13.59 -12.63
C ALA A 275 8.21 -13.84 -12.19
N GLN A 276 7.24 -13.22 -12.87
CA GLN A 276 5.82 -13.44 -12.61
C GLN A 276 5.43 -14.90 -12.88
N ASP A 277 5.80 -15.46 -14.03
CA ASP A 277 5.49 -16.84 -14.40
C ASP A 277 6.09 -17.84 -13.39
N ALA A 278 7.34 -17.63 -12.96
CA ALA A 278 7.98 -18.45 -11.92
C ALA A 278 7.22 -18.42 -10.58
N PHE A 279 6.72 -17.25 -10.17
CA PHE A 279 5.94 -17.12 -8.94
C PHE A 279 4.52 -17.72 -9.07
N MET A 280 3.87 -17.53 -10.22
CA MET A 280 2.52 -18.04 -10.49
C MET A 280 2.51 -19.58 -10.55
N THR A 281 3.55 -20.18 -11.16
CA THR A 281 3.71 -21.64 -11.29
C THR A 281 4.28 -22.30 -10.04
N GLY A 282 4.73 -21.53 -9.04
CA GLY A 282 5.32 -22.04 -7.81
C GLY A 282 6.80 -22.41 -7.91
N GLN A 283 7.47 -22.13 -9.03
CA GLN A 283 8.93 -22.26 -9.14
C GLN A 283 9.68 -21.32 -8.19
N ALA A 284 9.11 -20.12 -7.94
CA ALA A 284 9.55 -19.22 -6.89
C ALA A 284 8.49 -19.17 -5.79
N ALA A 285 8.87 -19.49 -4.55
CA ALA A 285 7.99 -19.42 -3.39
C ALA A 285 7.71 -17.96 -2.99
N VAL A 286 8.66 -17.06 -3.23
CA VAL A 286 8.58 -15.66 -2.78
C VAL A 286 8.77 -14.71 -3.95
N MET A 287 7.95 -13.66 -4.03
CA MET A 287 8.21 -12.52 -4.91
C MET A 287 8.70 -11.33 -4.09
N VAL A 288 9.88 -10.80 -4.40
CA VAL A 288 10.35 -9.51 -3.88
C VAL A 288 10.02 -8.43 -4.90
N ALA A 289 9.32 -7.38 -4.48
CA ALA A 289 8.87 -6.37 -5.42
C ALA A 289 8.67 -4.96 -4.86
N THR A 290 8.70 -3.98 -5.76
CA THR A 290 8.13 -2.66 -5.49
C THR A 290 6.63 -2.66 -5.80
N ASN A 291 5.95 -1.54 -5.55
CA ASN A 291 4.54 -1.30 -5.93
C ASN A 291 4.21 -1.57 -7.42
N ALA A 292 5.23 -1.69 -8.28
CA ALA A 292 5.06 -2.09 -9.68
C ALA A 292 4.50 -3.51 -9.84
N PHE A 293 4.70 -4.38 -8.84
CA PHE A 293 4.13 -5.72 -8.81
C PHE A 293 2.80 -5.68 -8.08
N GLY A 294 1.69 -5.65 -8.81
CA GLY A 294 0.42 -5.52 -8.11
C GLY A 294 -0.78 -5.77 -8.98
N MET A 295 -1.24 -4.74 -9.66
CA MET A 295 -2.53 -4.77 -10.35
C MET A 295 -2.56 -5.93 -11.37
N GLY A 296 -3.48 -6.89 -11.17
CA GLY A 296 -3.66 -8.06 -12.05
C GLY A 296 -3.18 -9.42 -11.52
N ILE A 297 -2.33 -9.47 -10.48
CA ILE A 297 -1.94 -10.77 -9.91
C ILE A 297 -3.15 -11.45 -9.30
N ASP A 298 -3.37 -12.70 -9.70
CA ASP A 298 -4.47 -13.53 -9.24
C ASP A 298 -3.98 -14.92 -8.83
N LYS A 299 -3.04 -14.93 -7.88
CA LYS A 299 -2.59 -16.14 -7.20
C LYS A 299 -3.45 -16.34 -5.94
N PRO A 300 -4.33 -17.35 -5.89
CA PRO A 300 -5.29 -17.49 -4.79
C PRO A 300 -4.63 -17.85 -3.44
N ASP A 301 -3.48 -18.52 -3.52
CA ASP A 301 -2.80 -19.24 -2.44
C ASP A 301 -1.63 -18.46 -1.80
N VAL A 302 -1.61 -17.13 -1.89
CA VAL A 302 -0.60 -16.31 -1.19
C VAL A 302 -0.87 -16.34 0.31
N ARG A 303 0.08 -16.85 1.10
CA ARG A 303 -0.02 -17.07 2.55
C ARG A 303 0.52 -15.92 3.38
N PHE A 304 1.47 -15.16 2.85
CA PHE A 304 1.99 -14.02 3.58
C PHE A 304 2.35 -12.85 2.67
N ILE A 305 2.19 -11.65 3.23
CA ILE A 305 2.67 -10.40 2.67
C ILE A 305 3.57 -9.75 3.72
N VAL A 306 4.80 -9.41 3.35
CA VAL A 306 5.72 -8.64 4.19
C VAL A 306 5.98 -7.31 3.53
N HIS A 307 5.54 -6.22 4.15
CA HIS A 307 5.96 -4.88 3.77
C HIS A 307 7.27 -4.59 4.49
N ALA A 308 8.39 -4.75 3.77
CA ALA A 308 9.72 -4.46 4.30
C ALA A 308 9.89 -2.97 4.58
N GLN A 309 9.24 -2.10 3.78
CA GLN A 309 9.13 -0.67 4.00
C GLN A 309 7.66 -0.28 3.98
N SER A 310 7.27 0.69 4.80
CA SER A 310 5.90 1.22 4.80
C SER A 310 5.51 1.70 3.40
N PRO A 311 4.28 1.41 2.91
CA PRO A 311 3.70 2.13 1.78
C PRO A 311 3.46 3.61 2.10
N GLY A 312 3.13 4.39 1.07
CA GLY A 312 2.85 5.83 1.21
C GLY A 312 1.42 6.15 1.66
N SER A 313 0.54 5.15 1.71
CA SER A 313 -0.87 5.31 2.07
C SER A 313 -1.46 4.00 2.61
N LEU A 314 -2.55 4.12 3.38
CA LEU A 314 -3.36 2.97 3.80
C LEU A 314 -4.05 2.28 2.62
N ASP A 315 -4.38 3.02 1.54
CA ASP A 315 -4.89 2.47 0.28
C ASP A 315 -3.92 1.48 -0.35
N ALA A 316 -2.66 1.90 -0.53
CA ALA A 316 -1.63 1.03 -1.10
C ALA A 316 -1.41 -0.19 -0.19
N TYR A 317 -1.29 0.02 1.11
CA TYR A 317 -1.12 -1.06 2.08
C TYR A 317 -2.27 -2.08 2.03
N TYR A 318 -3.53 -1.61 1.98
CA TYR A 318 -4.70 -2.50 1.91
C TYR A 318 -4.79 -3.24 0.57
N GLN A 319 -4.52 -2.56 -0.55
CA GLN A 319 -4.53 -3.18 -1.88
C GLN A 319 -3.46 -4.27 -2.01
N GLU A 320 -2.25 -4.00 -1.50
CA GLU A 320 -1.12 -4.92 -1.51
C GLU A 320 -1.32 -6.10 -0.54
N SER A 321 -1.73 -5.83 0.70
CA SER A 321 -2.00 -6.89 1.69
C SER A 321 -3.21 -7.76 1.30
N GLY A 322 -4.22 -7.19 0.64
CA GLY A 322 -5.39 -7.90 0.14
C GLY A 322 -5.09 -8.93 -0.96
N ARG A 323 -3.84 -9.03 -1.42
CA ARG A 323 -3.40 -10.11 -2.33
C ARG A 323 -3.30 -11.46 -1.61
N ALA A 324 -3.10 -11.44 -0.31
CA ALA A 324 -3.05 -12.66 0.49
C ALA A 324 -4.43 -13.33 0.62
N GLY A 325 -4.44 -14.65 0.84
CA GLY A 325 -5.61 -15.41 1.31
C GLY A 325 -6.86 -15.27 0.44
N ARG A 326 -6.73 -15.18 -0.88
CA ARG A 326 -7.89 -14.99 -1.80
C ARG A 326 -8.76 -16.24 -1.92
N ASP A 327 -8.19 -17.40 -1.64
CA ASP A 327 -8.87 -18.68 -1.38
C ASP A 327 -9.68 -18.70 -0.07
N GLY A 328 -9.55 -17.68 0.78
CA GLY A 328 -10.20 -17.60 2.08
C GLY A 328 -9.44 -18.30 3.21
N ALA A 329 -8.33 -18.97 2.91
CA ALA A 329 -7.47 -19.56 3.93
C ALA A 329 -6.74 -18.48 4.74
N PRO A 330 -6.31 -18.77 5.99
CA PRO A 330 -5.57 -17.83 6.80
C PRO A 330 -4.31 -17.32 6.09
N ALA A 331 -4.08 -16.01 6.16
CA ALA A 331 -2.88 -15.38 5.63
C ALA A 331 -2.40 -14.25 6.54
N ARG A 332 -1.09 -13.99 6.55
CA ARG A 332 -0.46 -13.00 7.43
C ARG A 332 0.03 -11.80 6.64
N CYS A 333 -0.26 -10.61 7.15
CA CYS A 333 0.17 -9.36 6.54
C CYS A 333 0.98 -8.58 7.57
N THR A 334 2.30 -8.58 7.44
CA THR A 334 3.22 -7.97 8.40
C THR A 334 3.88 -6.75 7.80
N LEU A 335 3.73 -5.60 8.47
CA LEU A 335 4.51 -4.40 8.18
C LEU A 335 5.75 -4.39 9.07
N VAL A 336 6.93 -4.41 8.47
CA VAL A 336 8.21 -4.10 9.14
C VAL A 336 8.36 -2.59 9.09
N PHE A 337 8.30 -1.94 10.26
CA PHE A 337 8.22 -0.49 10.35
C PHE A 337 9.46 0.10 11.02
N ASP A 338 10.10 1.03 10.30
CA ASP A 338 11.16 1.89 10.83
C ASP A 338 10.71 3.36 10.70
N GLU A 339 10.97 4.18 11.72
CA GLU A 339 10.64 5.61 11.71
C GLU A 339 11.30 6.38 10.55
N ARG A 340 12.40 5.85 10.00
CA ARG A 340 13.10 6.42 8.84
C ARG A 340 12.30 6.28 7.54
N ASP A 341 11.33 5.37 7.46
CA ASP A 341 10.47 5.19 6.27
C ASP A 341 9.68 6.46 5.94
N ARG A 342 9.35 7.27 6.95
CA ARG A 342 8.71 8.59 6.75
C ARG A 342 9.50 9.46 5.78
N ARG A 343 10.84 9.45 5.87
CA ARG A 343 11.71 10.29 5.02
C ARG A 343 11.65 9.87 3.56
N ILE A 344 11.47 8.59 3.29
CA ILE A 344 11.35 8.05 1.93
C ILE A 344 10.12 8.64 1.25
N HIS A 345 8.97 8.61 1.93
CA HIS A 345 7.74 9.16 1.38
C HIS A 345 7.73 10.68 1.36
N GLN A 346 8.27 11.35 2.37
CA GLN A 346 8.47 12.79 2.32
C GLN A 346 9.33 13.22 1.13
N PHE A 347 10.36 12.46 0.78
CA PHE A 347 11.16 12.70 -0.42
C PHE A 347 10.34 12.51 -1.70
N PHE A 348 9.50 11.47 -1.78
CA PHE A 348 8.58 11.30 -2.92
C PHE A 348 7.56 12.43 -3.04
N LEU A 349 7.10 13.00 -1.91
CA LEU A 349 6.15 14.11 -1.88
C LEU A 349 6.79 15.47 -2.19
N ALA A 350 7.99 15.75 -1.67
CA ALA A 350 8.67 17.05 -1.81
C ALA A 350 9.02 17.42 -3.27
N GLY A 351 9.07 16.42 -4.16
CA GLY A 351 9.31 16.61 -5.59
C GLY A 351 8.04 16.64 -6.45
N ARG A 352 6.85 16.43 -5.87
CA ARG A 352 5.64 16.11 -6.62
C ARG A 352 4.92 17.32 -7.19
N TYR A 353 4.90 18.46 -6.48
CA TYR A 353 4.17 19.65 -6.91
C TYR A 353 5.02 20.92 -6.82
N PRO A 354 5.10 21.74 -7.89
CA PRO A 354 5.69 23.07 -7.83
C PRO A 354 4.81 24.04 -7.01
N ALA A 355 5.46 25.00 -6.34
CA ALA A 355 4.77 26.09 -5.67
C ALA A 355 4.19 27.10 -6.69
N ALA A 356 3.28 27.97 -6.24
CA ALA A 356 2.71 29.04 -7.06
C ALA A 356 3.79 29.91 -7.72
N THR A 357 4.84 30.23 -6.95
CA THR A 357 6.00 31.00 -7.41
C THR A 357 6.76 30.28 -8.52
N ASP A 358 6.97 28.97 -8.38
CA ASP A 358 7.66 28.16 -9.38
C ASP A 358 6.83 28.07 -10.67
N LEU A 359 5.51 27.88 -10.56
CA LEU A 359 4.62 27.85 -11.72
C LEU A 359 4.57 29.19 -12.47
N HIS A 360 4.54 30.32 -11.75
CA HIS A 360 4.62 31.64 -12.36
C HIS A 360 5.94 31.81 -13.12
N ARG A 361 7.07 31.45 -12.49
CA ARG A 361 8.38 31.54 -13.13
C ARG A 361 8.48 30.65 -14.37
N MET A 362 7.88 29.47 -14.34
CA MET A 362 7.79 28.57 -15.51
C MET A 362 6.95 29.15 -16.65
N ALA A 363 5.81 29.76 -16.34
CA ALA A 363 4.96 30.42 -17.34
C ALA A 363 5.66 31.64 -17.96
N LEU A 364 6.31 32.48 -17.13
CA LEU A 364 7.08 33.63 -17.58
C LEU A 364 8.28 33.23 -18.45
N ALA A 365 8.96 32.13 -18.12
CA ALA A 365 10.11 31.66 -18.90
C ALA A 365 9.78 31.32 -20.36
N VAL A 366 8.51 31.06 -20.69
CA VAL A 366 8.05 30.75 -22.07
C VAL A 366 7.20 31.87 -22.69
N GLN A 367 7.19 33.06 -22.07
CA GLN A 367 6.40 34.20 -22.52
C GLN A 367 6.93 34.77 -23.85
N ASP A 368 8.24 35.03 -23.92
CA ASP A 368 8.85 35.72 -25.06
C ASP A 368 9.23 34.76 -26.19
N ALA A 369 9.57 33.51 -25.87
CA ALA A 369 10.00 32.52 -26.85
C ALA A 369 9.62 31.09 -26.42
N PRO A 370 9.26 30.21 -27.37
CA PRO A 370 9.02 28.81 -27.06
C PRO A 370 10.29 28.08 -26.59
N LEU A 371 10.26 27.46 -25.41
CA LEU A 371 11.42 26.75 -24.84
C LEU A 371 11.18 25.24 -24.73
N ALA A 372 12.20 24.45 -25.09
CA ALA A 372 12.24 23.03 -24.75
C ALA A 372 12.65 22.82 -23.28
N LEU A 373 12.36 21.63 -22.74
CA LEU A 373 12.66 21.30 -21.35
C LEU A 373 14.14 21.52 -20.93
N PRO A 374 15.17 21.18 -21.75
CA PRO A 374 16.56 21.46 -21.40
C PRO A 374 16.85 22.96 -21.30
N ALA A 375 16.28 23.78 -22.18
CA ALA A 375 16.44 25.23 -22.14
C ALA A 375 15.74 25.85 -20.91
N LEU A 376 14.57 25.32 -20.54
CA LEU A 376 13.90 25.68 -19.28
C LEU A 376 14.73 25.34 -18.04
N ALA A 377 15.40 24.18 -18.05
CA ALA A 377 16.30 23.80 -16.95
C ALA A 377 17.52 24.73 -16.83
N THR A 378 18.02 25.24 -17.95
CA THR A 378 19.06 26.28 -17.95
C THR A 378 18.53 27.63 -17.47
N ALA A 379 17.31 28.01 -17.84
CA ALA A 379 16.70 29.28 -17.45
C ALA A 379 16.25 29.31 -15.98
N LEU A 380 15.91 28.15 -15.42
CA LEU A 380 15.42 27.97 -14.05
C LEU A 380 16.24 26.89 -13.32
N PRO A 381 17.55 27.11 -13.09
CA PRO A 381 18.47 26.09 -12.60
C PRO A 381 18.19 25.65 -11.15
N ASP A 382 17.50 26.49 -10.38
CA ASP A 382 17.06 26.21 -9.01
C ASP A 382 15.81 25.32 -8.96
N ILE A 383 15.12 25.14 -10.08
CA ILE A 383 13.98 24.24 -10.21
C ILE A 383 14.45 22.93 -10.85
N GLY A 384 14.51 21.87 -10.04
CA GLY A 384 14.92 20.55 -10.53
C GLY A 384 14.08 20.06 -11.73
N VAL A 385 14.72 19.35 -12.67
CA VAL A 385 14.13 18.93 -13.96
C VAL A 385 12.78 18.21 -13.82
N ARG A 386 12.62 17.34 -12.81
CA ARG A 386 11.33 16.67 -12.56
C ARG A 386 10.22 17.66 -12.20
N ARG A 387 10.52 18.67 -11.39
CA ARG A 387 9.56 19.70 -10.99
C ARG A 387 9.18 20.58 -12.18
N LEU A 388 10.13 20.90 -13.06
CA LEU A 388 9.85 21.56 -14.35
C LEU A 388 8.92 20.72 -15.23
N GLN A 389 9.19 19.42 -15.38
CA GLN A 389 8.32 18.52 -16.16
C GLN A 389 6.89 18.48 -15.64
N VAL A 390 6.74 18.43 -14.32
CA VAL A 390 5.42 18.42 -13.68
C VAL A 390 4.74 19.78 -13.85
N GLY A 391 5.42 20.89 -13.54
CA GLY A 391 4.86 22.23 -13.67
C GLY A 391 4.45 22.59 -15.09
N MET A 392 5.30 22.33 -16.10
CA MET A 392 4.95 22.58 -17.51
C MET A 392 3.78 21.72 -17.98
N ARG A 393 3.65 20.49 -17.48
CA ARG A 393 2.48 19.65 -17.75
C ARG A 393 1.22 20.26 -17.12
N MET A 394 1.29 20.71 -15.87
CA MET A 394 0.17 21.34 -15.17
C MET A 394 -0.29 22.60 -15.90
N LEU A 395 0.63 23.49 -16.26
CA LEU A 395 0.31 24.70 -17.03
C LEU A 395 -0.36 24.35 -18.37
N ARG A 396 0.07 23.27 -19.02
CA ARG A 396 -0.49 22.82 -20.29
C ARG A 396 -1.90 22.25 -20.14
N ASP A 397 -2.12 21.41 -19.13
CA ASP A 397 -3.40 20.74 -18.90
C ASP A 397 -4.52 21.76 -18.58
N PHE A 398 -4.16 22.95 -18.06
CA PHE A 398 -5.05 24.09 -17.84
C PHE A 398 -5.03 25.13 -18.96
N GLY A 399 -4.34 24.85 -20.07
CA GLY A 399 -4.33 25.71 -21.25
C GLY A 399 -3.51 27.01 -21.12
N ILE A 400 -2.70 27.17 -20.07
CA ILE A 400 -1.83 28.34 -19.87
C ILE A 400 -0.65 28.29 -20.84
N VAL A 401 -0.11 27.10 -21.09
CA VAL A 401 0.95 26.87 -22.10
C VAL A 401 0.51 25.83 -23.13
N ALA A 402 1.05 25.91 -24.33
CA ALA A 402 0.89 24.91 -25.38
C ALA A 402 2.24 24.24 -25.67
N ARG A 403 2.22 22.99 -26.14
CA ARG A 403 3.42 22.27 -26.59
C ARG A 403 3.39 22.09 -28.10
N ASP A 404 4.41 22.57 -28.80
CA ASP A 404 4.51 22.45 -30.26
C ASP A 404 4.97 21.03 -30.70
N ARG A 405 4.96 20.77 -32.01
CA ARG A 405 5.41 19.48 -32.58
C ARG A 405 6.89 19.19 -32.34
N ALA A 406 7.70 20.22 -32.10
CA ALA A 406 9.11 20.09 -31.73
C ALA A 406 9.30 19.85 -30.22
N GLY A 407 8.21 19.78 -29.45
CA GLY A 407 8.21 19.53 -28.03
C GLY A 407 8.54 20.75 -27.16
N ARG A 408 8.55 21.96 -27.73
CA ARG A 408 8.78 23.24 -27.02
C ARG A 408 7.47 23.77 -26.45
N PHE A 409 7.56 24.47 -25.32
CA PHE A 409 6.43 25.08 -24.64
C PHE A 409 6.36 26.56 -24.96
N ALA A 410 5.16 27.06 -25.25
CA ALA A 410 4.88 28.47 -25.50
C ALA A 410 3.68 28.92 -24.65
N LEU A 411 3.70 30.18 -24.18
CA LEU A 411 2.57 30.75 -23.46
C LEU A 411 1.36 30.89 -24.38
N ARG A 412 0.19 30.47 -23.90
CA ARG A 412 -1.11 30.59 -24.60
C ARG A 412 -2.01 31.63 -23.95
N ASP A 413 -1.92 31.77 -22.62
CA ASP A 413 -2.58 32.83 -21.86
C ASP A 413 -1.55 33.88 -21.40
N PRO A 414 -1.51 35.07 -22.03
CA PRO A 414 -0.55 36.13 -21.69
C PRO A 414 -0.67 36.66 -20.26
N ALA A 415 -1.86 36.56 -19.66
CA ALA A 415 -2.08 36.99 -18.28
C ALA A 415 -1.65 35.93 -17.26
N ALA A 416 -1.38 34.70 -17.72
CA ALA A 416 -1.25 33.52 -16.87
C ALA A 416 -2.40 33.43 -15.84
N ALA A 417 -3.60 33.86 -16.24
CA ALA A 417 -4.76 34.00 -15.38
C ALA A 417 -5.24 32.59 -15.00
N GLY A 418 -4.90 32.17 -13.77
CA GLY A 418 -5.23 30.82 -13.29
C GLY A 418 -4.04 30.08 -12.69
N VAL A 419 -2.81 30.58 -12.79
CA VAL A 419 -1.66 29.95 -12.11
C VAL A 419 -1.90 29.81 -10.61
N ASP A 420 -2.44 30.84 -9.95
CA ASP A 420 -2.77 30.78 -8.52
C ASP A 420 -3.86 29.76 -8.20
N VAL A 421 -4.86 29.61 -9.08
CA VAL A 421 -5.93 28.60 -8.94
C VAL A 421 -5.35 27.19 -9.05
N ILE A 422 -4.45 26.97 -10.02
CA ILE A 422 -3.70 25.72 -10.17
C ILE A 422 -2.88 25.48 -8.91
N ALA A 423 -2.07 26.45 -8.50
CA ALA A 423 -1.20 26.30 -7.34
C ALA A 423 -1.97 26.03 -6.05
N ALA A 424 -3.12 26.68 -5.83
CA ALA A 424 -3.99 26.43 -4.69
C ALA A 424 -4.56 25.01 -4.71
N ARG A 425 -5.01 24.53 -5.87
CA ARG A 425 -5.50 23.14 -6.06
C ARG A 425 -4.41 22.12 -5.72
N TYR A 426 -3.18 22.36 -6.15
CA TYR A 426 -2.06 21.46 -5.89
C TYR A 426 -1.45 21.61 -4.50
N ALA A 427 -1.55 22.77 -3.86
CA ALA A 427 -1.23 22.95 -2.45
C ALA A 427 -2.22 22.18 -1.56
N ALA A 428 -3.52 22.18 -1.91
CA ALA A 428 -4.51 21.33 -1.25
C ALA A 428 -4.14 19.85 -1.39
N ARG A 429 -3.77 19.43 -2.61
CA ARG A 429 -3.29 18.07 -2.87
C ARG A 429 -2.04 17.69 -2.08
N SER A 430 -1.08 18.61 -1.96
CA SER A 430 0.10 18.36 -1.14
C SER A 430 -0.28 18.14 0.32
N ARG A 431 -1.17 18.95 0.90
CA ARG A 431 -1.65 18.75 2.29
C ARG A 431 -2.32 17.40 2.46
N GLU A 432 -3.11 16.98 1.48
CA GLU A 432 -3.79 15.69 1.50
C GLU A 432 -2.81 14.52 1.40
N ASP A 433 -1.88 14.55 0.45
CA ASP A 433 -0.82 13.53 0.34
C ASP A 433 -0.07 13.36 1.68
N HIS A 434 0.17 14.47 2.41
CA HIS A 434 0.75 14.43 3.75
C HIS A 434 -0.20 13.82 4.79
N ALA A 435 -1.50 14.13 4.74
CA ALA A 435 -2.50 13.54 5.63
C ALA A 435 -2.64 12.02 5.40
N THR A 436 -2.63 11.59 4.14
CA THR A 436 -2.67 10.18 3.75
C THR A 436 -1.42 9.42 4.23
N LEU A 437 -0.24 10.02 4.08
CA LEU A 437 0.99 9.46 4.66
C LEU A 437 0.91 9.40 6.18
N GLN A 438 0.41 10.46 6.82
CA GLN A 438 0.26 10.53 8.27
C GLN A 438 -0.67 9.42 8.78
N ALA A 439 -1.78 9.14 8.09
CA ALA A 439 -2.69 8.04 8.43
C ALA A 439 -1.99 6.66 8.38
N MET A 440 -1.10 6.44 7.41
CA MET A 440 -0.30 5.21 7.34
C MET A 440 0.70 5.10 8.52
N LEU A 441 1.34 6.20 8.89
CA LEU A 441 2.25 6.24 10.05
C LEU A 441 1.50 6.04 11.37
N ASP A 442 0.33 6.65 11.51
CA ASP A 442 -0.54 6.49 12.67
C ASP A 442 -1.04 5.04 12.79
N TYR A 443 -1.39 4.41 11.66
CA TYR A 443 -1.71 2.98 11.62
C TYR A 443 -0.54 2.14 12.15
N ALA A 444 0.68 2.38 11.68
CA ALA A 444 1.86 1.65 12.11
C ALA A 444 2.11 1.81 13.64
N ARG A 445 2.02 3.04 14.15
CA ARG A 445 2.24 3.38 15.57
C ARG A 445 1.10 3.00 16.50
N SER A 446 -0.11 2.78 15.97
CA SER A 446 -1.29 2.55 16.81
C SER A 446 -1.15 1.30 17.69
N GLY A 447 -1.56 1.41 18.95
CA GLY A 447 -1.74 0.26 19.85
C GLY A 447 -3.12 -0.40 19.73
N GLY A 448 -4.02 0.18 18.93
CA GLY A 448 -5.38 -0.29 18.72
C GLY A 448 -5.47 -1.50 17.79
N CYS A 449 -6.69 -2.05 17.64
CA CYS A 449 -6.95 -3.12 16.69
C CYS A 449 -6.66 -2.64 15.25
N ARG A 450 -5.76 -3.34 14.55
CA ARG A 450 -5.34 -3.00 13.18
C ARG A 450 -6.51 -2.93 12.21
N TRP A 451 -7.43 -3.90 12.29
CA TRP A 451 -8.63 -3.92 11.46
C TRP A 451 -9.57 -2.75 11.77
N ALA A 452 -9.76 -2.40 13.04
CA ALA A 452 -10.60 -1.26 13.41
C ALA A 452 -10.04 0.05 12.83
N THR A 453 -8.72 0.26 12.92
CA THR A 453 -8.06 1.42 12.32
C THR A 453 -8.22 1.46 10.79
N LEU A 454 -8.03 0.33 10.11
CA LEU A 454 -8.22 0.24 8.65
C LEU A 454 -9.66 0.53 8.22
N LEU A 455 -10.66 -0.04 8.90
CA LEU A 455 -12.07 0.17 8.56
C LEU A 455 -12.50 1.60 8.84
N ALA A 456 -12.02 2.20 9.94
CA ALA A 456 -12.28 3.60 10.26
C ALA A 456 -11.76 4.55 9.17
N TYR A 457 -10.58 4.28 8.59
CA TYR A 457 -10.04 5.07 7.48
C TYR A 457 -11.00 5.13 6.27
N TYR A 458 -11.68 4.03 5.97
CA TYR A 458 -12.68 3.96 4.89
C TYR A 458 -14.11 4.34 5.32
N SER A 459 -14.28 4.87 6.54
CA SER A 459 -15.60 5.16 7.12
C SER A 459 -16.53 3.95 7.13
N GLU A 460 -15.97 2.73 7.26
CA GLU A 460 -16.73 1.50 7.38
C GLU A 460 -16.95 1.16 8.86
N ALA A 461 -18.20 0.98 9.26
CA ALA A 461 -18.53 0.58 10.62
C ALA A 461 -18.03 -0.84 10.89
N PHE A 462 -17.23 -1.00 11.94
CA PHE A 462 -16.86 -2.34 12.41
C PHE A 462 -17.81 -2.77 13.52
N ALA A 463 -18.63 -3.79 13.24
CA ALA A 463 -19.62 -4.29 14.20
C ALA A 463 -18.99 -4.79 15.51
N GLN A 464 -17.71 -5.13 15.48
CA GLN A 464 -16.91 -5.55 16.62
C GLN A 464 -15.94 -4.43 17.01
N ALA A 465 -15.65 -4.24 18.29
CA ALA A 465 -14.63 -3.28 18.72
C ALA A 465 -13.20 -3.73 18.37
N ARG A 466 -12.98 -5.05 18.21
CA ARG A 466 -11.67 -5.68 17.99
C ARG A 466 -11.84 -6.92 17.11
N CYS A 467 -10.84 -7.21 16.28
CA CYS A 467 -10.87 -8.39 15.40
C CYS A 467 -10.37 -9.69 16.06
N GLY A 468 -9.74 -9.62 17.24
CA GLY A 468 -9.17 -10.77 17.97
C GLY A 468 -7.93 -11.42 17.35
N THR A 469 -7.65 -11.17 16.06
CA THR A 469 -6.60 -11.90 15.33
C THR A 469 -5.32 -11.12 15.06
N CYS A 470 -5.35 -9.78 15.09
CA CYS A 470 -4.19 -8.94 14.80
C CYS A 470 -3.20 -8.89 15.98
N ASP A 471 -1.96 -8.48 15.72
CA ASP A 471 -0.90 -8.35 16.73
C ASP A 471 -1.34 -7.55 17.97
N SER A 472 -1.99 -6.40 17.76
CA SER A 472 -2.46 -5.56 18.87
C SER A 472 -3.57 -6.21 19.68
N CYS A 473 -4.50 -6.94 19.05
CA CYS A 473 -5.55 -7.65 19.79
C CYS A 473 -4.94 -8.74 20.66
N ARG A 474 -4.03 -9.54 20.09
CA ARG A 474 -3.31 -10.59 20.83
C ARG A 474 -2.53 -10.01 22.02
N ARG A 475 -1.82 -8.91 21.80
CA ARG A 475 -1.09 -8.21 22.88
C ARG A 475 -2.02 -7.71 23.98
N MET A 476 -3.17 -7.13 23.61
CA MET A 476 -4.17 -6.68 24.58
C MET A 476 -4.77 -7.85 25.36
N ASP A 477 -5.01 -8.99 24.71
CA ASP A 477 -5.54 -10.18 25.36
C ASP A 477 -4.49 -10.82 26.28
N GLU A 478 -3.21 -10.85 25.89
CA GLU A 478 -2.08 -11.27 26.73
C GLU A 478 -1.94 -10.39 27.99
N LEU A 479 -2.11 -9.07 27.86
CA LEU A 479 -2.07 -8.13 29.00
C LEU A 479 -3.33 -8.21 29.88
N ALA A 480 -4.47 -8.59 29.31
CA ALA A 480 -5.73 -8.73 30.03
C ALA A 480 -5.86 -10.06 30.77
N GLN A 481 -5.08 -11.08 30.38
CA GLN A 481 -4.98 -12.31 31.15
C GLN A 481 -4.43 -11.96 32.55
N PRO A 482 -5.12 -12.37 33.64
CA PRO A 482 -4.54 -12.23 34.96
C PRO A 482 -3.19 -12.93 34.92
N ALA A 483 -2.13 -12.25 35.36
CA ALA A 483 -0.81 -12.85 35.49
C ALA A 483 -1.02 -14.22 36.11
N ALA A 484 -0.69 -15.30 35.37
CA ALA A 484 -0.80 -16.66 35.87
C ALA A 484 -0.28 -16.62 37.30
N ALA A 485 -1.13 -16.97 38.27
CA ALA A 485 -0.85 -16.79 39.69
C ALA A 485 0.61 -17.16 39.90
N ALA A 486 1.44 -16.16 40.24
CA ALA A 486 2.83 -16.42 40.51
C ALA A 486 2.85 -17.62 41.46
N PRO A 487 3.64 -18.69 41.21
CA PRO A 487 3.73 -19.79 42.14
C PRO A 487 3.88 -19.17 43.53
N PRO A 488 3.06 -19.60 44.52
CA PRO A 488 2.96 -18.91 45.80
C PRO A 488 4.37 -18.61 46.25
N ALA A 489 4.65 -17.32 46.45
CA ALA A 489 5.96 -16.89 46.91
C ALA A 489 6.33 -17.81 48.09
N PRO A 490 7.53 -18.41 48.09
CA PRO A 490 7.93 -19.30 49.18
C PRO A 490 7.62 -18.58 50.48
N GLU A 491 6.87 -19.27 51.37
CA GLU A 491 6.36 -18.71 52.62
C GLU A 491 7.39 -17.75 53.21
N LYS A 492 7.01 -16.47 53.32
CA LYS A 492 7.84 -15.49 54.00
C LYS A 492 8.06 -16.01 55.41
N ARG A 493 9.26 -16.53 55.69
CA ARG A 493 9.74 -16.71 57.07
C ARG A 493 9.45 -15.40 57.80
N PRO A 494 8.92 -15.46 59.03
CA PRO A 494 8.53 -14.28 59.78
C PRO A 494 9.67 -13.28 59.77
N ALA A 495 9.32 -12.01 59.47
CA ALA A 495 10.25 -10.91 59.37
C ALA A 495 11.12 -10.86 60.63
N SER A 496 12.41 -11.14 60.47
CA SER A 496 13.38 -10.76 61.49
C SER A 496 13.41 -9.24 61.53
N THR A 497 13.13 -8.73 62.72
CA THR A 497 13.25 -7.34 63.16
C THR A 497 14.44 -6.62 62.49
N PRO A 498 14.29 -5.37 62.04
CA PRO A 498 15.41 -4.66 61.42
C PRO A 498 16.50 -4.42 62.47
N VAL A 499 17.66 -5.03 62.28
CA VAL A 499 18.88 -4.64 63.00
C VAL A 499 19.41 -3.40 62.29
N THR A 500 19.19 -2.24 62.91
CA THR A 500 19.76 -0.95 62.52
C THR A 500 21.22 -0.87 62.97
N GLY A 501 22.13 -0.78 62.00
CA GLY A 501 23.54 -0.38 62.17
C GLY A 501 24.28 -0.44 60.83
N PRO A 502 25.25 0.45 60.54
CA PRO A 502 26.05 0.35 59.32
C PRO A 502 26.84 -0.97 59.33
N ALA A 503 26.90 -1.65 58.17
CA ALA A 503 27.47 -3.00 58.04
C ALA A 503 28.99 -3.10 58.31
N PHE A 504 29.67 -1.95 58.43
CA PHE A 504 31.11 -1.84 58.66
C PHE A 504 31.39 -0.60 59.52
N ALA A 505 32.47 -0.63 60.30
CA ALA A 505 33.01 0.50 61.06
C ALA A 505 34.42 0.86 60.56
N THR A 506 34.85 2.10 60.80
CA THR A 506 36.25 2.51 60.55
C THR A 506 37.20 1.62 61.35
N GLY A 507 38.18 1.04 60.66
CA GLY A 507 39.13 0.05 61.19
C GLY A 507 38.84 -1.39 60.77
N ASP A 508 37.67 -1.69 60.18
CA ASP A 508 37.33 -3.06 59.76
C ASP A 508 38.20 -3.54 58.58
N ALA A 509 38.69 -4.78 58.67
CA ALA A 509 39.34 -5.45 57.55
C ALA A 509 38.27 -5.95 56.57
N VAL A 510 38.33 -5.49 55.33
CA VAL A 510 37.36 -5.83 54.28
C VAL A 510 38.08 -6.26 53.00
N ARG A 511 37.41 -7.05 52.16
CA ARG A 511 37.92 -7.47 50.87
C ARG A 511 36.99 -7.02 49.75
N ALA A 512 37.53 -6.22 48.83
CA ALA A 512 36.88 -5.85 47.59
C ALA A 512 37.26 -6.86 46.50
N ARG A 513 36.28 -7.37 45.74
CA ARG A 513 36.48 -8.43 44.74
C ARG A 513 37.61 -8.14 43.75
N ARG A 514 37.79 -6.87 43.35
CA ARG A 514 38.78 -6.46 42.33
C ARG A 514 40.09 -5.92 42.91
N PHE A 515 40.09 -5.44 44.15
CA PHE A 515 41.22 -4.72 44.76
C PHE A 515 41.86 -5.45 45.94
N GLY A 516 41.33 -6.62 46.32
CA GLY A 516 41.90 -7.40 47.41
C GLY A 516 41.48 -6.89 48.78
N ALA A 517 42.29 -7.18 49.80
CA ALA A 517 42.01 -6.82 51.19
C ALA A 517 42.49 -5.40 51.50
N GLY A 518 41.69 -4.67 52.28
CA GLY A 518 42.00 -3.33 52.75
C GLY A 518 41.29 -3.05 54.08
N VAL A 519 41.49 -1.86 54.62
CA VAL A 519 40.94 -1.45 55.92
C VAL A 519 39.99 -0.27 55.71
N VAL A 520 38.82 -0.31 56.34
CA VAL A 520 37.84 0.77 56.26
C VAL A 520 38.40 2.03 56.93
N ASN A 521 38.47 3.11 56.16
CA ASN A 521 38.99 4.40 56.59
C ASN A 521 37.85 5.35 57.03
N ALA A 522 36.69 5.28 56.36
CA ALA A 522 35.50 6.07 56.70
C ALA A 522 34.22 5.38 56.21
N VAL A 523 33.09 5.62 56.89
CA VAL A 523 31.78 5.05 56.56
C VAL A 523 30.71 6.14 56.56
N SER A 524 29.77 6.03 55.62
CA SER A 524 28.52 6.78 55.59
C SER A 524 27.34 5.81 55.41
N ASP A 525 26.11 6.32 55.39
CA ASP A 525 24.91 5.51 55.19
C ASP A 525 24.82 4.88 53.79
N GLU A 526 25.55 5.42 52.79
CA GLU A 526 25.47 4.95 51.40
C GLU A 526 26.77 4.29 50.91
N TRP A 527 27.93 4.63 51.47
CA TRP A 527 29.23 4.14 51.00
C TRP A 527 30.23 3.87 52.14
N VAL A 528 31.20 3.01 51.84
CA VAL A 528 32.34 2.63 52.69
C VAL A 528 33.65 2.94 51.96
N GLU A 529 34.51 3.74 52.57
CA GLU A 529 35.83 4.08 52.05
C GLU A 529 36.88 3.13 52.63
N VAL A 530 37.69 2.52 51.77
CA VAL A 530 38.67 1.49 52.11
C VAL A 530 40.05 1.93 51.64
N ARG A 531 41.03 1.86 52.54
CA ARG A 531 42.46 2.02 52.25
C ARG A 531 43.11 0.66 52.01
N PHE A 532 43.84 0.53 50.91
CA PHE A 532 44.55 -0.71 50.55
C PHE A 532 46.04 -0.62 50.92
N PRO A 533 46.79 -1.74 50.92
CA PRO A 533 48.21 -1.77 51.31
C PRO A 533 49.14 -0.90 50.45
N ASP A 534 48.69 -0.50 49.25
CA ASP A 534 49.39 0.42 48.35
C ASP A 534 49.11 1.91 48.67
N ASP A 535 48.51 2.18 49.83
CA ASP A 535 48.05 3.49 50.31
C ASP A 535 46.94 4.14 49.45
N SER A 536 46.40 3.42 48.46
CA SER A 536 45.26 3.90 47.69
C SER A 536 43.97 3.86 48.51
N VAL A 537 43.15 4.90 48.38
CA VAL A 537 41.86 5.03 49.09
C VAL A 537 40.72 5.02 48.07
N ARG A 538 39.70 4.17 48.27
CA ARG A 538 38.56 4.03 47.34
C ARG A 538 37.24 3.84 48.07
N ARG A 539 36.15 4.33 47.47
CA ARG A 539 34.78 4.22 48.01
C ARG A 539 33.99 3.11 47.31
N PHE A 540 33.24 2.33 48.08
CA PHE A 540 32.41 1.22 47.64
C PHE A 540 31.02 1.30 48.25
N LEU A 541 30.00 0.78 47.57
CA LEU A 541 28.73 0.46 48.24
C LEU A 541 28.96 -0.75 49.16
N PRO A 542 28.35 -0.81 50.36
CA PRO A 542 28.63 -1.85 51.36
C PRO A 542 28.53 -3.28 50.82
N HIS A 543 27.58 -3.56 49.93
CA HIS A 543 27.35 -4.90 49.37
C HIS A 543 28.45 -5.40 48.41
N PHE A 544 29.36 -4.51 47.96
CA PHE A 544 30.53 -4.89 47.17
C PHE A 544 31.77 -5.24 48.01
N LEU A 545 31.67 -5.09 49.34
CA LEU A 545 32.71 -5.44 50.29
C LEU A 545 32.31 -6.69 51.08
N ARG A 546 33.29 -7.53 51.41
CA ARG A 546 33.12 -8.65 52.33
C ARG A 546 33.99 -8.42 53.56
N ALA A 547 33.43 -8.56 54.75
CA ALA A 547 34.23 -8.57 55.98
C ALA A 547 35.26 -9.72 55.91
N VAL A 548 36.51 -9.42 56.20
CA VAL A 548 37.51 -10.45 56.45
C VAL A 548 37.42 -10.75 57.93
N ALA A 549 36.91 -11.93 58.30
CA ALA A 549 36.87 -12.34 59.69
C ALA A 549 38.30 -12.27 60.25
N ALA A 550 38.50 -11.44 61.27
CA ALA A 550 39.76 -11.41 61.99
C ALA A 550 40.02 -12.83 62.52
N GLU A 551 41.10 -13.47 62.07
CA GLU A 551 41.64 -14.65 62.73
C GLU A 551 41.88 -14.25 64.19
N ARG A 552 41.01 -14.73 65.08
CA ARG A 552 41.19 -14.62 66.52
C ARG A 552 42.52 -15.31 66.84
N ARG A 553 43.60 -14.53 66.95
CA ARG A 553 44.82 -14.94 67.63
C ARG A 553 44.42 -15.40 69.03
N ARG A 554 44.41 -16.72 69.23
CA ARG A 554 44.43 -17.31 70.58
C ARG A 554 45.73 -16.84 71.22
N ALA A 555 45.61 -16.03 72.25
CA ALA A 555 46.72 -15.63 73.09
C ALA A 555 47.27 -16.87 73.82
N ALA A 556 48.57 -17.07 73.70
CA ALA A 556 49.46 -17.55 74.76
C ALA A 556 50.73 -16.71 74.64
#